data_AF-A0A1F4RNL3-F1
#
_entry.id   AF-A0A1F4RNL3-F1
#
_cell.length_a   1.000
_cell.length_b   1.000
_cell.length_c   1.000
_cell.angle_alpha   90.00
_cell.angle_beta   90.00
_cell.angle_gamma   90.00
#
_symmetry.space_group_name_H-M   'P 1'
#
loop_
_entity.id
_entity.type
_entity.pdbx_description
1 polymer ?
#
loop_
_entity_poly.entity_id
_entity_poly.type
_entity_poly.pdbx_seq_one_letter_code
_entity_poly.pdbx_strand_id
1 'polypeptide(L)'
;MKNDAEKKTGTVKSVAPYLNLGFEFALAILIGLALGYFIDSRLSTRPVFLLIGLLLGAGAGFLTIYRAVYPQPSDRQKKIKRSNESKKQSFDR
;
A
#
# COMPACT_ATOMS: atom_id res chain seq x y z
N MET A 1 35.83 -7.31 11.47
CA MET A 1 34.85 -6.30 11.01
C MET A 1 33.66 -7.02 10.34
N LYS A 2 32.76 -7.66 11.10
CA LYS A 2 31.60 -8.39 10.56
C LYS A 2 30.24 -7.93 11.13
N ASN A 3 30.22 -6.88 11.96
CA ASN A 3 29.10 -6.60 12.86
C ASN A 3 28.23 -5.38 12.48
N ASP A 4 28.41 -4.78 11.29
CA ASP A 4 27.64 -3.59 10.87
C ASP A 4 26.41 -3.91 10.00
N ALA A 5 26.32 -5.15 9.49
CA ALA A 5 25.23 -5.57 8.60
C ALA A 5 23.96 -6.00 9.38
N GLU A 6 24.08 -6.41 10.63
CA GLU A 6 22.98 -7.01 11.39
C GLU A 6 22.06 -5.96 12.06
N LYS A 7 22.62 -4.84 12.52
CA LYS A 7 21.84 -3.74 13.14
C LYS A 7 20.94 -2.97 12.16
N LYS A 8 21.14 -3.09 10.84
CA LYS A 8 20.27 -2.46 9.84
C LYS A 8 18.95 -3.20 9.65
N THR A 9 18.88 -4.48 10.03
CA THR A 9 17.68 -5.30 9.79
C THR A 9 16.52 -4.95 10.72
N GLY A 10 16.79 -4.53 11.96
CA GLY A 10 15.78 -4.10 12.92
C GLY A 10 15.09 -2.79 12.52
N THR A 11 15.86 -1.80 12.04
CA THR A 11 15.30 -0.53 11.55
C THR A 11 14.58 -0.70 10.21
N VAL A 12 15.13 -1.50 9.28
CA VAL A 12 14.53 -1.75 7.96
C VAL A 12 13.19 -2.49 8.07
N LYS A 13 13.05 -3.45 8.99
CA LYS A 13 11.77 -4.15 9.21
C LYS A 13 10.65 -3.23 9.71
N SER A 14 10.99 -2.21 10.50
CA SER A 14 10.02 -1.24 11.02
C SER A 14 9.58 -0.21 9.98
N VAL A 15 10.45 0.14 9.03
CA VAL A 15 10.13 1.12 7.97
C VAL A 15 9.59 0.49 6.69
N ALA A 16 9.84 -0.80 6.45
CA ALA A 16 9.40 -1.53 5.27
C ALA A 16 7.88 -1.43 4.99
N PRO A 17 6.98 -1.50 6.00
CA PRO A 17 5.54 -1.33 5.75
C PRO A 17 5.17 0.07 5.25
N TYR A 18 5.81 1.11 5.79
CA TYR A 18 5.58 2.49 5.38
C TYR A 18 6.15 2.76 3.98
N LEU A 19 7.30 2.16 3.66
CA LEU A 19 7.88 2.22 2.32
C LEU A 19 6.98 1.58 1.27
N ASN A 20 6.41 0.40 1.54
CA ASN A 20 5.44 -0.23 0.64
C ASN A 20 4.23 0.67 0.39
N LEU A 21 3.71 1.30 1.45
CA LEU A 21 2.60 2.24 1.35
C LEU A 21 2.92 3.45 0.46
N GLY A 22 4.10 4.05 0.65
CA GLY A 22 4.57 5.15 -0.19
C GLY A 22 4.83 4.72 -1.64
N PHE A 23 5.28 3.47 -1.84
CA PHE A 23 5.51 2.92 -3.17
C PHE A 23 4.21 2.70 -3.93
N GLU A 24 3.18 2.14 -3.28
CA GLU A 24 1.83 2.02 -3.84
C GLU A 24 1.24 3.39 -4.19
N PHE A 25 1.42 4.38 -3.32
CA PHE A 25 1.01 5.76 -3.56
C PHE A 25 1.68 6.36 -4.81
N ALA A 26 3.00 6.24 -4.90
CA ALA A 26 3.78 6.75 -6.03
C ALA A 26 3.40 6.04 -7.34
N LEU A 27 3.19 4.71 -7.30
CA LEU A 27 2.74 3.93 -8.45
C LEU A 27 1.37 4.38 -8.95
N ALA A 28 0.41 4.62 -8.05
CA ALA A 28 -0.92 5.10 -8.42
C ALA A 28 -0.85 6.45 -9.16
N ILE A 29 -0.02 7.39 -8.66
CA ILE A 29 0.20 8.68 -9.30
C ILE A 29 0.87 8.50 -10.67
N LEU A 30 1.95 7.71 -10.74
CA LEU A 30 2.67 7.46 -12.00
C LEU A 30 1.76 6.87 -13.08
N ILE A 31 0.91 5.91 -12.72
CA ILE A 31 -0.04 5.29 -13.65
C ILE A 31 -1.08 6.32 -14.10
N GLY A 32 -1.65 7.11 -13.18
CA GLY A 32 -2.62 8.16 -13.50
C GLY A 32 -2.03 9.25 -14.40
N LEU A 33 -0.78 9.65 -14.15
CA LEU A 33 -0.04 10.60 -14.98
C LEU A 33 0.30 10.03 -16.35
N ALA A 34 0.78 8.78 -16.43
CA ALA A 34 1.12 8.13 -17.68
C ALA A 34 -0.12 7.97 -18.58
N LEU A 35 -1.25 7.52 -18.01
CA LEU A 35 -2.53 7.45 -18.70
C LEU A 35 -3.03 8.84 -19.14
N GLY A 36 -2.97 9.82 -18.23
CA GLY A 36 -3.39 11.20 -18.50
C GLY A 36 -2.57 11.82 -19.63
N TYR A 37 -1.25 11.66 -19.61
CA TYR A 37 -0.33 12.14 -20.64
C TYR A 37 -0.56 11.44 -21.98
N PHE A 38 -0.78 10.12 -21.98
CA PHE A 38 -1.04 9.37 -23.20
C PHE A 38 -2.31 9.86 -23.91
N ILE A 39 -3.38 10.08 -23.14
CA ILE A 39 -4.65 10.61 -23.63
C ILE A 39 -4.49 12.06 -24.12
N ASP A 40 -3.78 12.89 -23.37
CA ASP A 40 -3.54 14.30 -23.73
C ASP A 40 -2.75 14.43 -25.04
N SER A 41 -1.74 13.57 -25.25
CA SER A 41 -0.94 13.54 -26.50
C SER A 41 -1.75 13.19 -27.75
N ARG A 42 -2.83 12.42 -27.58
CA ARG A 42 -3.73 11.99 -28.66
C ARG A 42 -4.75 13.08 -29.05
N LEU A 43 -5.08 13.98 -28.12
CA LEU A 43 -6.17 14.94 -28.28
C LEU A 43 -5.69 16.37 -28.57
N SER A 44 -4.37 16.64 -28.52
CA SER A 44 -3.79 17.99 -28.66
C SER A 44 -4.46 19.05 -27.77
N THR A 45 -5.16 18.61 -26.73
CA THR A 45 -5.78 19.46 -25.72
C THR A 45 -4.72 19.88 -24.72
N ARG A 46 -4.91 21.08 -24.15
CA ARG A 46 -4.14 21.55 -22.99
C ARG A 46 -4.12 20.47 -21.89
N PRO A 47 -3.12 20.45 -20.97
CA PRO A 47 -2.84 19.35 -20.02
C PRO A 47 -3.89 19.16 -18.92
N VAL A 48 -5.15 19.03 -19.34
CA VAL A 48 -6.33 18.93 -18.49
C VAL A 48 -6.54 17.47 -18.09
N PHE A 49 -6.37 16.52 -19.02
CA PHE A 49 -6.42 15.09 -18.70
C PHE A 49 -5.28 14.66 -17.79
N LEU A 50 -4.12 15.30 -17.95
CA LEU A 50 -2.98 15.11 -17.06
C LEU A 50 -3.29 15.63 -15.64
N LEU A 51 -3.95 16.80 -15.52
CA LEU A 51 -4.42 17.33 -14.24
C LEU A 51 -5.46 16.42 -13.56
N ILE A 52 -6.42 15.90 -14.34
CA ILE A 52 -7.44 14.96 -13.85
C ILE A 52 -6.79 13.63 -13.43
N GLY A 53 -5.88 13.10 -14.24
CA GLY A 53 -5.12 11.89 -13.93
C GLY A 53 -4.25 12.05 -12.67
N LEU A 54 -3.66 13.23 -12.48
CA LEU A 54 -2.92 13.58 -11.27
C LEU A 54 -3.85 13.65 -10.06
N LEU A 55 -4.99 14.34 -10.16
CA LEU A 55 -5.99 14.45 -9.08
C LEU A 55 -6.55 13.08 -8.69
N LEU A 56 -6.86 12.23 -9.66
CA LEU A 56 -7.33 10.86 -9.43
C LEU A 56 -6.22 9.99 -8.82
N GLY A 57 -4.99 10.07 -9.33
CA GLY A 57 -3.85 9.32 -8.79
C GLY A 57 -3.52 9.74 -7.35
N ALA A 58 -3.49 11.05 -7.09
CA ALA A 58 -3.28 11.61 -5.76
C ALA A 58 -4.43 11.25 -4.80
N GLY A 59 -5.68 11.36 -5.25
CA GLY A 59 -6.85 11.00 -4.46
C GLY A 59 -6.90 9.50 -4.11
N ALA A 60 -6.66 8.63 -5.09
CA ALA A 60 -6.64 7.18 -4.91
C ALA A 60 -5.49 6.76 -3.96
N GLY A 61 -4.29 7.32 -4.18
CA GLY A 61 -3.17 7.07 -3.29
C GLY A 61 -3.44 7.56 -1.86
N PHE A 62 -4.04 8.75 -1.72
CA PHE A 62 -4.34 9.30 -0.40
C PHE A 62 -5.33 8.40 0.35
N LEU A 63 -6.31 7.82 -0.37
CA LEU A 63 -7.24 6.84 0.17
C LEU A 63 -6.54 5.56 0.68
N THR A 64 -5.51 5.09 -0.04
CA THR A 64 -4.69 3.93 0.37
C THR A 64 -3.97 4.21 1.69
N ILE A 65 -3.34 5.38 1.82
CA ILE A 65 -2.67 5.80 3.06
C ILE A 65 -3.69 5.96 4.18
N TYR A 66 -4.81 6.65 3.92
CA TYR A 66 -5.87 6.86 4.91
C TYR A 66 -6.41 5.54 5.45
N ARG A 67 -6.63 4.54 4.58
CA ARG A 67 -7.11 3.20 4.97
C ARG A 67 -6.09 2.40 5.78
N ALA A 68 -4.80 2.66 5.58
CA ALA A 68 -3.74 2.02 6.35
C ALA A 68 -3.55 2.67 7.73
N VAL A 69 -3.76 4.00 7.83
CA VAL A 69 -3.68 4.76 9.09
C VAL A 69 -4.93 4.55 9.95
N TYR A 70 -6.10 4.39 9.33
CA TYR A 70 -7.35 4.01 9.98
C TYR A 70 -7.70 2.56 9.61
N PRO A 71 -6.97 1.56 10.14
CA PRO A 71 -7.30 0.17 9.89
C PRO A 71 -8.68 -0.10 10.49
N GLN A 72 -9.69 -0.27 9.63
CA GLN A 72 -10.92 -0.91 10.06
C GLN A 72 -10.55 -2.28 10.64
N PRO A 73 -11.11 -2.68 11.81
CA PRO A 73 -10.85 -3.97 12.41
C PRO A 73 -11.35 -5.07 11.47
N SER A 74 -10.51 -5.45 10.51
CA SER A 74 -10.84 -6.48 9.54
C SER A 74 -10.92 -7.80 10.29
N ASP A 75 -12.07 -8.46 10.20
CA ASP A 75 -12.41 -9.75 10.81
C ASP A 75 -11.44 -10.90 10.44
N ARG A 76 -10.42 -10.63 9.63
CA ARG A 76 -9.33 -11.54 9.23
C ARG A 76 -8.55 -12.07 10.45
N GLN A 77 -8.40 -11.27 11.52
CA GLN A 77 -7.77 -11.75 12.76
C GLN A 77 -8.66 -12.72 13.55
N LYS A 78 -9.99 -12.59 13.43
CA LYS A 78 -10.98 -13.41 14.17
C LYS A 78 -11.03 -14.85 13.64
N LYS A 79 -10.77 -15.05 12.34
CA LYS A 79 -10.70 -16.38 11.70
C LYS A 79 -9.43 -17.15 12.08
N ILE A 80 -8.28 -16.47 12.15
CA ILE A 80 -7.00 -17.08 12.54
C ILE A 80 -7.02 -17.50 14.02
N LYS A 81 -7.58 -16.67 14.91
CA LYS A 81 -7.79 -17.05 16.32
C LYS A 81 -8.71 -18.27 16.48
N ARG A 82 -9.89 -18.27 15.84
CA ARG A 82 -10.84 -19.41 15.92
C ARG A 82 -10.25 -20.72 15.38
N SER A 83 -9.50 -20.68 14.27
CA SER A 83 -8.86 -21.88 13.71
C SER A 83 -7.81 -22.48 14.64
N ASN A 84 -7.05 -21.64 15.35
CA ASN A 84 -6.02 -22.12 16.29
C ASN A 84 -6.64 -22.67 17.58
N GLU A 85 -7.80 -22.14 17.97
CA GLU A 85 -8.53 -22.58 19.17
C GLU A 85 -9.24 -23.91 18.95
N SER A 86 -9.85 -24.13 17.77
CA SER A 86 -10.40 -25.44 17.41
C SER A 86 -9.33 -26.52 17.28
N LYS A 87 -8.11 -26.19 16.83
CA LYS A 87 -6.99 -27.15 16.77
C LYS A 87 -6.43 -27.51 18.15
N LYS A 88 -6.45 -26.58 19.12
CA LYS A 88 -6.03 -26.87 20.50
C LYS A 88 -7.02 -27.82 21.19
N GLN A 89 -8.32 -27.60 21.00
CA GLN A 89 -9.37 -28.43 21.61
C GLN A 89 -9.43 -29.87 21.07
N SER A 90 -8.97 -30.11 19.84
CA SER A 90 -8.87 -31.47 19.28
C SER A 90 -7.62 -32.24 19.71
N PHE A 91 -6.64 -31.58 20.33
CA PHE A 91 -5.39 -32.22 20.77
C PHE A 91 -5.41 -32.62 22.26
N ASP A 92 -6.30 -32.00 23.05
CA ASP A 92 -6.49 -32.25 24.49
C ASP A 92 -7.53 -33.36 24.82
N ARG A 93 -8.07 -34.06 23.82
CA ARG A 93 -8.97 -35.23 23.98
C ARG A 93 -8.27 -36.51 23.56
#